data_AF-A0A8D2LKM9-F1
#
_entry.id   AF-A0A8D2LKM9-F1
#
_cell.length_a   1.000
_cell.length_b   1.000
_cell.length_c   1.000
_cell.angle_alpha   90.00
_cell.angle_beta   90.00
_cell.angle_gamma   90.00
#
_symmetry.space_group_name_H-M   'P 1'
#
loop_
_entity.id
_entity.type
_entity.pdbx_description
1 polymer ?
#
loop_
_entity_poly.entity_id
_entity_poly.type
_entity_poly.pdbx_seq_one_letter_code
_entity_poly.pdbx_strand_id
1 'polypeptide(L)'
;MAAATNARWLRACFALLRQNVPVLANMRTRCLSGLKGPWKKMTALGFGISLSAIPITQKHDPSCLSNEALIRRAVSLVTDSTATLLSQTTYALIDALTEYTMAIYTLVSLYQKYAHLLGKMNSKEEDAIWQVIIGARVEMTAKQEAYLKLESRWMTALRLSEMAAEAAFQSGADQASVSTHNQIQLVKTQVQEVRQLSQKAETKLAEVKTEELKKLKEEDLVPPAGRQGSVEEAEEAYLRED
;
A
#
# COMPACT_ATOMS: atom_id res chain seq x y z
N MET A 1 -30.99 6.06 21.30
CA MET A 1 -31.22 5.69 19.87
C MET A 1 -30.52 6.62 18.85
N ALA A 2 -29.62 7.53 19.26
CA ALA A 2 -28.96 8.50 18.35
C ALA A 2 -27.63 8.00 17.70
N ALA A 3 -27.05 6.91 18.19
CA ALA A 3 -25.77 6.41 17.68
C ALA A 3 -25.89 5.64 16.34
N ALA A 4 -27.04 4.99 16.09
CA ALA A 4 -27.25 4.17 14.90
C ALA A 4 -27.51 5.00 13.63
N THR A 5 -28.00 6.23 13.78
CA THR A 5 -28.29 7.15 12.67
C THR A 5 -27.02 7.78 12.10
N ASN A 6 -26.05 8.12 12.96
CA ASN A 6 -24.77 8.72 12.56
C ASN A 6 -23.89 7.72 11.79
N ALA A 7 -23.89 6.45 12.18
CA ALA A 7 -23.15 5.39 11.48
C ALA A 7 -23.73 5.10 10.07
N ARG A 8 -25.04 5.23 9.88
CA ARG A 8 -25.69 5.06 8.57
C ARG A 8 -25.41 6.22 7.62
N TRP A 9 -25.37 7.45 8.14
CA TRP A 9 -25.03 8.64 7.36
C TRP A 9 -23.56 8.65 6.92
N LEU A 10 -22.64 8.29 7.81
CA LEU A 10 -21.22 8.16 7.47
C LEU A 10 -20.99 7.12 6.37
N ARG A 11 -21.68 5.97 6.41
CA ARG A 11 -21.64 4.96 5.34
C ARG A 11 -22.28 5.44 4.03
N ALA A 12 -23.36 6.21 4.09
CA ALA A 12 -24.02 6.75 2.90
C ALA A 12 -23.18 7.84 2.20
N CYS A 13 -22.54 8.74 2.96
CA CYS A 13 -21.60 9.73 2.42
C CYS A 13 -20.36 9.06 1.81
N PHE A 14 -19.85 8.00 2.43
CA PHE A 14 -18.75 7.21 1.86
C PHE A 14 -19.16 6.50 0.56
N ALA A 15 -20.39 6.01 0.47
CA ALA A 15 -20.93 5.38 -0.74
C ALA A 15 -21.13 6.39 -1.88
N LEU A 16 -21.54 7.62 -1.57
CA LEU A 16 -21.71 8.70 -2.55
C LEU A 16 -20.36 9.25 -3.05
N LEU A 17 -19.33 9.33 -2.20
CA LEU A 17 -17.96 9.65 -2.65
C LEU A 17 -17.36 8.55 -3.54
N ARG A 18 -17.80 7.30 -3.36
CA ARG A 18 -17.35 6.15 -4.17
C ARG A 18 -17.96 6.11 -5.58
N GLN A 19 -19.05 6.83 -5.83
CA GLN A 19 -19.75 6.85 -7.12
C GLN A 19 -19.15 7.84 -8.14
N ASN A 20 -18.32 8.80 -7.72
CA ASN A 20 -17.77 9.85 -8.59
C ASN A 20 -16.27 9.71 -8.92
N VAL A 21 -15.72 8.49 -8.83
CA VAL A 21 -14.37 8.20 -9.34
C VAL A 21 -14.50 7.40 -10.65
N PRO A 22 -14.40 8.04 -11.82
CA PRO A 22 -14.37 7.32 -13.08
C PRO A 22 -13.05 6.56 -13.19
N VAL A 23 -13.17 5.23 -13.27
CA VAL A 23 -12.33 4.31 -14.05
C VAL A 23 -10.81 4.55 -13.98
N LEU A 24 -10.16 3.94 -12.98
CA LEU A 24 -8.81 3.38 -13.16
C LEU A 24 -8.74 1.94 -12.63
N ALA A 25 -9.76 1.15 -12.96
CA ALA A 25 -9.81 -0.29 -12.65
C ALA A 25 -8.98 -1.15 -13.64
N ASN A 26 -8.21 -0.54 -14.54
CA ASN A 26 -7.57 -1.25 -15.66
C ASN A 26 -6.06 -1.54 -15.49
N MET A 27 -5.52 -1.33 -14.29
CA MET A 27 -4.15 -1.75 -13.92
C MET A 27 -4.12 -3.11 -13.21
N ARG A 28 -5.27 -3.67 -12.82
CA ARG A 28 -5.33 -4.94 -12.07
C ARG A 28 -5.44 -6.20 -12.96
N THR A 29 -5.65 -6.04 -14.27
CA THR A 29 -6.06 -7.17 -15.14
C THR A 29 -5.08 -7.50 -16.26
N ARG A 30 -3.91 -6.86 -16.34
CA ARG A 30 -3.00 -7.01 -17.49
C ARG A 30 -1.75 -7.88 -17.28
N CYS A 31 -1.58 -8.50 -16.12
CA CYS A 31 -0.46 -9.43 -15.86
C CYS A 31 -0.87 -10.91 -15.65
N LEU A 32 -2.13 -11.29 -15.91
CA LEU A 32 -2.61 -12.67 -15.67
C LEU A 32 -3.33 -13.34 -16.86
N SER A 33 -3.20 -12.81 -18.07
CA SER A 33 -3.70 -13.47 -19.29
C SER A 33 -2.54 -14.11 -20.06
N GLY A 34 -2.01 -15.22 -19.54
CA GLY A 34 -0.96 -15.99 -20.23
C GLY A 34 -0.99 -17.50 -20.04
N LEU A 35 -1.85 -18.06 -19.17
CA LEU A 35 -1.72 -19.49 -18.82
C LEU A 35 -3.06 -20.22 -18.69
N LYS A 36 -3.92 -20.17 -19.71
CA LYS A 36 -5.01 -21.16 -19.89
C LYS A 36 -5.23 -21.44 -21.37
N GLY A 37 -4.51 -22.45 -21.88
CA GLY A 37 -4.74 -23.10 -23.17
C GLY A 37 -5.00 -24.60 -22.98
N PRO A 38 -5.99 -25.20 -23.68
CA PRO A 38 -6.53 -26.52 -23.36
C PRO A 38 -5.73 -27.65 -24.02
N TRP A 39 -5.09 -28.50 -23.23
CA TRP A 39 -4.46 -29.72 -23.72
C TRP A 39 -5.49 -30.86 -23.76
N LYS A 40 -6.20 -30.97 -24.89
CA LYS A 40 -6.74 -32.25 -25.38
C LYS A 40 -6.80 -32.22 -26.90
N LYS A 41 -5.94 -33.01 -27.54
CA LYS A 41 -6.31 -33.99 -28.57
C LYS A 41 -5.13 -34.91 -28.89
N MET A 42 -5.43 -36.18 -28.69
CA MET A 42 -4.64 -37.37 -28.93
C MET A 42 -4.62 -37.64 -30.43
N THR A 43 -3.45 -37.94 -30.99
CA THR A 43 -3.34 -38.72 -32.21
C THR A 43 -2.27 -39.78 -32.00
N ALA A 44 -2.76 -41.02 -32.03
CA ALA A 44 -2.02 -42.25 -31.93
C ALA A 44 -1.12 -42.48 -33.15
N LEU A 45 0.10 -42.90 -32.90
CA LEU A 45 0.99 -43.65 -33.78
C LEU A 45 2.10 -44.16 -32.83
N GLY A 46 2.30 -45.43 -32.55
CA GLY A 46 2.29 -46.60 -33.40
C GLY A 46 3.65 -47.28 -33.17
N PHE A 47 3.62 -48.49 -32.60
CA PHE A 47 4.68 -49.51 -32.53
C PHE A 47 6.04 -49.17 -31.90
N GLY A 48 6.35 -49.92 -30.83
CA GLY A 48 7.71 -50.11 -30.36
C GLY A 48 7.77 -50.51 -28.89
N ILE A 49 7.62 -51.81 -28.61
CA ILE A 49 8.14 -52.39 -27.37
C ILE A 49 9.66 -52.38 -27.53
N SER A 50 10.31 -51.26 -27.23
CA SER A 50 11.68 -51.32 -26.73
C SER A 50 11.55 -51.26 -25.22
N LEU A 51 11.64 -52.43 -24.60
CA LEU A 51 11.93 -52.55 -23.18
C LEU A 51 13.30 -51.90 -22.98
N SER A 52 13.34 -50.58 -22.76
CA SER A 52 14.53 -49.93 -22.29
C SER A 52 14.79 -50.49 -20.90
N ALA A 53 15.72 -51.42 -20.81
CA ALA A 53 16.29 -51.84 -19.55
C ALA A 53 16.98 -50.59 -18.96
N ILE A 54 16.24 -49.83 -18.17
CA ILE A 54 16.81 -48.83 -17.28
C ILE A 54 17.67 -49.65 -16.33
N PRO A 55 18.99 -49.47 -16.30
CA PRO A 55 19.79 -50.13 -15.28
C PRO A 55 19.34 -49.55 -13.95
N ILE A 56 18.45 -50.24 -13.24
CA ILE A 56 18.21 -50.02 -11.82
C ILE A 56 19.47 -50.57 -11.13
N THR A 57 20.55 -49.82 -11.27
CA THR A 57 21.61 -49.84 -10.28
C THR A 57 20.99 -49.18 -9.07
N GLN A 58 20.43 -49.98 -8.18
CA GLN A 58 20.20 -49.58 -6.80
C GLN A 58 21.59 -49.40 -6.17
N LYS A 59 22.29 -48.35 -6.61
CA LYS A 59 23.35 -47.75 -5.82
C LYS A 59 22.62 -47.16 -4.64
N HIS A 60 22.55 -47.92 -3.56
CA HIS A 60 22.34 -47.35 -2.25
C HIS A 60 23.61 -46.53 -1.97
N ASP A 61 23.72 -45.37 -2.60
CA ASP A 61 24.88 -44.51 -2.53
C ASP A 61 24.96 -44.02 -1.07
N PRO A 62 25.97 -44.42 -0.28
CA PRO A 62 26.10 -43.97 1.11
C PRO A 62 26.31 -42.45 1.20
N SER A 63 26.56 -41.77 0.07
CA SER A 63 26.61 -40.31 -0.06
C SER A 63 25.26 -39.64 0.18
N CYS A 64 24.13 -40.30 -0.07
CA CYS A 64 22.79 -39.78 0.22
C CYS A 64 22.47 -39.70 1.73
N LEU A 65 23.21 -40.43 2.56
CA LEU A 65 23.15 -40.36 4.03
C LEU A 65 24.31 -39.57 4.64
N SER A 66 25.17 -38.95 3.82
CA SER A 66 26.25 -38.11 4.33
C SER A 66 25.69 -36.86 5.01
N ASN A 67 26.37 -36.39 6.05
CA ASN A 67 26.03 -35.13 6.72
C ASN A 67 25.93 -33.97 5.72
N GLU A 68 26.79 -33.95 4.71
CA GLU A 68 26.81 -32.97 3.63
C GLU A 68 25.52 -32.97 2.80
N ALA A 69 25.02 -34.15 2.42
CA ALA A 69 23.77 -34.26 1.68
C ALA A 69 22.56 -33.83 2.54
N LEU A 70 22.57 -34.15 3.84
CA LEU A 70 21.55 -33.69 4.79
C LEU A 70 21.60 -32.17 4.96
N ILE A 71 22.80 -31.57 5.06
CA ILE A 71 23.00 -30.12 5.14
C ILE A 71 22.47 -29.43 3.88
N ARG A 72 22.83 -29.89 2.67
CA ARG A 72 22.29 -29.32 1.42
C ARG A 72 20.77 -29.38 1.35
N ARG A 73 20.16 -30.48 1.82
CA ARG A 73 18.70 -30.61 1.86
C ARG A 73 18.08 -29.63 2.86
N ALA A 74 18.65 -29.51 4.06
CA ALA A 74 18.19 -28.55 5.06
C ALA A 74 18.29 -27.12 4.53
N VAL A 75 19.40 -26.80 3.87
CA VAL A 75 19.61 -25.48 3.26
C VAL A 75 18.59 -25.23 2.15
N SER A 76 18.35 -26.17 1.23
CA SER A 76 17.31 -26.04 0.20
C SER A 76 15.94 -25.73 0.80
N LEU A 77 15.55 -26.42 1.89
CA LEU A 77 14.29 -26.14 2.59
C LEU A 77 14.27 -24.74 3.20
N VAL A 78 15.38 -24.29 3.79
CA VAL A 78 15.51 -22.92 4.32
C VAL A 78 15.41 -21.90 3.20
N THR A 79 16.06 -22.13 2.06
CA THR A 79 16.01 -21.24 0.89
C THR A 79 14.58 -21.13 0.34
N ASP A 80 13.87 -22.25 0.16
CA ASP A 80 12.50 -22.26 -0.34
C ASP A 80 11.52 -21.59 0.64
N SER A 81 11.68 -21.87 1.94
CA SER A 81 10.85 -21.28 2.99
C SER A 81 11.08 -19.77 3.11
N THR A 82 12.33 -19.31 3.05
CA THR A 82 12.67 -17.88 3.12
C THR A 82 12.26 -17.14 1.85
N ALA A 83 12.38 -17.76 0.67
CA ALA A 83 11.84 -17.23 -0.58
C ALA A 83 10.31 -17.03 -0.52
N THR A 84 9.59 -17.97 0.07
CA THR A 84 8.14 -17.87 0.27
C THR A 84 7.78 -16.76 1.27
N LEU A 85 8.47 -16.72 2.42
CA LEU A 85 8.26 -15.70 3.44
C LEU A 85 8.55 -14.29 2.90
N LEU A 86 9.65 -14.13 2.15
CA LEU A 86 10.03 -12.88 1.52
C LEU A 86 8.98 -12.43 0.51
N SER A 87 8.47 -13.33 -0.34
CA SER A 87 7.43 -13.00 -1.31
C SER A 87 6.13 -12.54 -0.62
N GLN A 88 5.71 -13.26 0.43
CA GLN A 88 4.48 -12.94 1.17
C GLN A 88 4.59 -11.60 1.92
N THR A 89 5.71 -11.38 2.61
CA THR A 89 5.94 -10.11 3.33
C THR A 89 6.09 -8.94 2.37
N THR A 90 6.71 -9.14 1.20
CA THR A 90 6.79 -8.13 0.13
C THR A 90 5.40 -7.75 -0.37
N TYR A 91 4.56 -8.74 -0.68
CA TYR A 91 3.19 -8.50 -1.12
C TYR A 91 2.38 -7.74 -0.07
N ALA A 92 2.41 -8.19 1.19
CA ALA A 92 1.69 -7.55 2.29
C ALA A 92 2.17 -6.10 2.52
N LEU A 93 3.48 -5.85 2.45
CA LEU A 93 4.05 -4.51 2.59
C LEU A 93 3.61 -3.59 1.45
N ILE A 94 3.69 -4.06 0.20
CA ILE A 94 3.24 -3.27 -0.96
C ILE A 94 1.76 -2.93 -0.82
N ASP A 95 0.91 -3.90 -0.47
CA ASP A 95 -0.52 -3.68 -0.27
C ASP A 95 -0.76 -2.62 0.82
N ALA A 96 -0.13 -2.74 1.98
CA ALA A 96 -0.26 -1.77 3.07
C ALA A 96 0.26 -0.36 2.70
N LEU A 97 1.37 -0.26 1.97
CA LEU A 97 1.88 1.02 1.46
C LEU A 97 0.89 1.65 0.47
N THR A 98 0.25 0.85 -0.38
CA THR A 98 -0.77 1.37 -1.32
C THR A 98 -2.02 1.85 -0.58
N GLU A 99 -2.49 1.13 0.44
CA GLU A 99 -3.61 1.57 1.28
C GLU A 99 -3.30 2.87 2.02
N TYR A 100 -2.09 2.99 2.58
CA TYR A 100 -1.62 4.23 3.21
C TYR A 100 -1.57 5.39 2.20
N THR A 101 -1.04 5.15 1.01
CA THR A 101 -0.99 6.15 -0.07
C THR A 101 -2.40 6.60 -0.47
N MET A 102 -3.37 5.69 -0.57
CA MET A 102 -4.78 6.02 -0.83
C MET A 102 -5.39 6.86 0.30
N ALA A 103 -5.08 6.55 1.57
CA ALA A 103 -5.55 7.34 2.71
C ALA A 103 -4.99 8.77 2.68
N ILE A 104 -3.71 8.94 2.30
CA ILE A 104 -3.12 10.27 2.08
C ILE A 104 -3.87 11.03 0.98
N TYR A 105 -4.08 10.42 -0.19
CA TYR A 105 -4.79 11.10 -1.29
C TYR A 105 -6.23 11.44 -0.93
N THR A 106 -6.91 10.60 -0.16
CA THR A 106 -8.23 10.90 0.39
C THR A 106 -8.17 12.16 1.25
N LEU A 107 -7.22 12.22 2.18
CA LEU A 107 -7.03 13.38 3.04
C LEU A 107 -6.67 14.65 2.25
N VAL A 108 -5.78 14.57 1.26
CA VAL A 108 -5.47 15.67 0.33
C VAL A 108 -6.73 16.20 -0.34
N SER A 109 -7.57 15.31 -0.87
CA SER A 109 -8.81 15.71 -1.55
C SER A 109 -9.81 16.38 -0.61
N LEU A 110 -9.85 15.98 0.66
CA LEU A 110 -10.72 16.60 1.66
C LEU A 110 -10.25 18.01 1.99
N TYR A 111 -8.95 18.24 2.17
CA TYR A 111 -8.42 19.59 2.38
C TYR A 111 -8.69 20.50 1.19
N GLN A 112 -8.44 20.04 -0.04
CA GLN A 112 -8.71 20.85 -1.23
C GLN A 112 -10.19 21.23 -1.36
N LYS A 113 -11.10 20.32 -1.00
CA LYS A 113 -12.55 20.61 -0.97
C LYS A 113 -12.91 21.60 0.13
N TYR A 114 -12.34 21.43 1.32
CA TYR A 114 -12.53 22.36 2.44
C TYR A 114 -12.10 23.77 2.04
N ALA A 115 -10.90 23.92 1.47
CA ALA A 115 -10.38 25.17 0.91
C ALA A 115 -11.35 25.85 -0.04
N HIS A 116 -11.92 25.08 -0.95
CA HIS A 116 -12.80 25.60 -2.00
C HIS A 116 -14.16 26.07 -1.47
N LEU A 117 -14.62 25.45 -0.38
CA LEU A 117 -15.90 25.74 0.26
C LEU A 117 -15.79 26.75 1.40
N LEU A 118 -14.58 27.18 1.74
CA LEU A 118 -14.33 28.14 2.80
C LEU A 118 -15.10 29.44 2.51
N GLY A 119 -15.81 29.95 3.52
CA GLY A 119 -16.72 31.10 3.41
C GLY A 119 -18.05 30.85 2.66
N LYS A 120 -18.26 29.67 2.07
CA LYS A 120 -19.48 29.29 1.31
C LYS A 120 -20.40 28.31 2.06
N MET A 121 -19.98 27.85 3.23
CA MET A 121 -20.71 26.89 4.06
C MET A 121 -21.12 27.51 5.39
N ASN A 122 -22.20 27.00 5.98
CA ASN A 122 -22.56 27.40 7.34
C ASN A 122 -21.71 26.66 8.39
N SER A 123 -21.68 27.17 9.62
CA SER A 123 -20.85 26.61 10.71
C SER A 123 -21.10 25.12 10.98
N LYS A 124 -22.33 24.62 10.79
CA LYS A 124 -22.66 23.20 10.99
C LYS A 124 -22.11 22.31 9.88
N GLU A 125 -22.13 22.79 8.64
CA GLU A 125 -21.54 22.11 7.48
C GLU A 125 -20.02 22.09 7.58
N GLU A 126 -19.42 23.20 8.01
CA GLU A 126 -17.99 23.32 8.26
C GLU A 126 -17.51 22.33 9.32
N ASP A 127 -18.18 22.27 10.48
CA ASP A 127 -17.87 21.29 11.53
C ASP A 127 -18.01 19.86 11.01
N ALA A 128 -19.08 19.56 10.26
CA ALA A 128 -19.27 18.22 9.69
C ALA A 128 -18.13 17.81 8.75
N ILE A 129 -17.67 18.70 7.87
CA ILE A 129 -16.51 18.43 6.99
C ILE A 129 -15.23 18.28 7.81
N TRP A 130 -15.05 19.12 8.83
CA TRP A 130 -13.89 19.06 9.71
C TRP A 130 -13.83 17.73 10.47
N GLN A 131 -14.95 17.21 10.97
CA GLN A 131 -15.02 15.89 11.60
C GLN A 131 -14.63 14.77 10.62
N VAL A 132 -15.02 14.86 9.35
CA VAL A 132 -14.59 13.90 8.31
C VAL A 132 -13.08 13.98 8.08
N ILE A 133 -12.49 15.17 8.05
CA ILE A 133 -11.04 15.36 7.95
C ILE A 133 -10.32 14.73 9.15
N ILE A 134 -10.82 14.93 10.37
CA ILE A 134 -10.27 14.31 11.58
C ILE A 134 -10.31 12.78 11.47
N GLY A 135 -11.46 12.22 11.08
CA GLY A 135 -11.61 10.77 10.87
C GLY A 135 -10.62 10.22 9.83
N ALA A 136 -10.46 10.92 8.70
CA ALA A 136 -9.51 10.53 7.66
C ALA A 136 -8.05 10.61 8.14
N ARG A 137 -7.69 11.58 9.01
CA ARG A 137 -6.36 11.63 9.63
C ARG A 137 -6.11 10.42 10.53
N VAL A 138 -7.08 10.05 11.37
CA VAL A 138 -6.98 8.87 12.23
C VAL A 138 -6.80 7.60 11.40
N GLU A 139 -7.58 7.44 10.32
CA GLU A 139 -7.45 6.31 9.41
C GLU A 139 -6.07 6.28 8.73
N MET A 140 -5.59 7.43 8.22
CA MET A 140 -4.25 7.54 7.62
C MET A 140 -3.15 7.13 8.61
N THR A 141 -3.22 7.58 9.88
CA THR A 141 -2.27 7.19 10.92
C THR A 141 -2.34 5.69 11.25
N ALA A 142 -3.54 5.10 11.30
CA ALA A 142 -3.67 3.65 11.50
C ALA A 142 -3.05 2.84 10.34
N LYS A 143 -3.23 3.30 9.09
CA LYS A 143 -2.59 2.70 7.92
C LYS A 143 -1.07 2.88 7.94
N GLN A 144 -0.60 4.02 8.45
CA GLN A 144 0.83 4.28 8.65
C GLN A 144 1.47 3.26 9.59
N GLU A 145 0.86 3.06 10.76
CA GLU A 145 1.34 2.08 11.74
C GLU A 145 1.31 0.66 11.16
N ALA A 146 0.26 0.31 10.43
CA ALA A 146 0.12 -1.00 9.79
C ALA A 146 1.24 -1.28 8.77
N TYR A 147 1.58 -0.33 7.90
CA TYR A 147 2.67 -0.54 6.94
C TYR A 147 4.03 -0.60 7.65
N LEU A 148 4.29 0.23 8.67
CA LEU A 148 5.56 0.21 9.41
C LEU A 148 5.80 -1.14 10.10
N LYS A 149 4.73 -1.73 10.64
CA LYS A 149 4.77 -3.08 11.22
C LYS A 149 5.11 -4.14 10.16
N LEU A 150 4.52 -4.05 8.97
CA LEU A 150 4.81 -4.98 7.87
C LEU A 150 6.21 -4.75 7.29
N GLU A 151 6.70 -3.52 7.29
CA GLU A 151 8.05 -3.17 6.86
C GLU A 151 9.09 -3.84 7.75
N SER A 152 8.90 -3.78 9.07
CA SER A 152 9.77 -4.49 10.02
C SER A 152 9.82 -6.00 9.73
N ARG A 153 8.66 -6.62 9.48
CA ARG A 153 8.58 -8.05 9.12
C ARG A 153 9.26 -8.37 7.79
N TRP A 154 9.09 -7.51 6.79
CA TRP A 154 9.75 -7.64 5.49
C TRP A 154 11.26 -7.52 5.62
N MET A 155 11.77 -6.57 6.42
CA MET A 155 13.20 -6.44 6.69
C MET A 155 13.77 -7.69 7.38
N THR A 156 13.01 -8.31 8.30
CA THR A 156 13.41 -9.60 8.90
C THR A 156 13.45 -10.72 7.86
N ALA A 157 12.41 -10.85 7.02
CA ALA A 157 12.36 -11.85 5.95
C ALA A 157 13.52 -11.68 4.98
N LEU A 158 13.85 -10.44 4.63
CA LEU A 158 14.96 -10.10 3.76
C LEU A 158 16.31 -10.56 4.32
N ARG A 159 16.58 -10.28 5.60
CA ARG A 159 17.80 -10.75 6.29
C ARG A 159 17.87 -12.28 6.37
N LEU A 160 16.73 -12.93 6.62
CA LEU A 160 16.66 -14.40 6.62
C LEU A 160 17.00 -14.98 5.24
N SER A 161 16.51 -14.37 4.15
CA SER A 161 16.84 -14.77 2.79
C SER A 161 18.31 -14.51 2.44
N GLU A 162 18.89 -13.39 2.91
CA GLU A 162 20.33 -13.11 2.75
C GLU A 162 21.18 -14.20 3.42
N MET A 163 20.86 -14.56 4.67
CA MET A 163 21.54 -15.67 5.36
C MET A 163 21.31 -17.03 4.69
N ALA A 164 20.11 -17.28 4.15
CA ALA A 164 19.82 -18.52 3.41
C ALA A 164 20.62 -18.62 2.11
N ALA A 165 20.83 -17.49 1.42
CA ALA A 165 21.66 -17.44 0.22
C ALA A 165 23.14 -17.70 0.56
N GLU A 166 23.64 -17.18 1.68
CA GLU A 166 24.99 -17.44 2.17
C GLU A 166 25.19 -18.91 2.57
N ALA A 167 24.22 -19.50 3.28
CA ALA A 167 24.25 -20.92 3.63
C ALA A 167 24.20 -21.84 2.40
N ALA A 168 23.42 -21.46 1.38
CA ALA A 168 23.39 -22.14 0.09
C ALA A 168 24.75 -22.13 -0.60
N PHE A 169 25.42 -20.98 -0.62
CA PHE A 169 26.78 -20.87 -1.17
C PHE A 169 27.78 -21.73 -0.40
N GLN A 170 27.78 -21.66 0.95
CA GLN A 170 28.69 -22.44 1.79
C GLN A 170 28.50 -23.96 1.67
N SER A 171 27.30 -24.41 1.29
CA SER A 171 26.97 -25.83 1.11
C SER A 171 27.17 -26.33 -0.33
N GLY A 172 27.75 -25.50 -1.22
CA GLY A 172 27.98 -25.82 -2.62
C GLY A 172 26.72 -25.76 -3.50
N ALA A 173 25.66 -25.09 -3.05
CA ALA A 173 24.42 -24.87 -3.80
C ALA A 173 24.41 -23.48 -4.48
N ASP A 174 25.42 -23.21 -5.32
CA ASP A 174 25.67 -21.88 -5.92
C ASP A 174 24.46 -21.34 -6.71
N GLN A 175 23.78 -22.22 -7.45
CA GLN A 175 22.60 -21.84 -8.23
C GLN A 175 21.45 -21.34 -7.34
N ALA A 176 21.23 -21.99 -6.18
CA ALA A 176 20.23 -21.56 -5.22
C ALA A 176 20.62 -20.23 -4.56
N SER A 177 21.90 -20.04 -4.26
CA SER A 177 22.44 -18.77 -3.74
C SER A 177 22.19 -17.61 -4.72
N VAL A 178 22.61 -17.77 -5.98
CA VAL A 178 22.43 -16.74 -7.03
C VAL A 178 20.94 -16.44 -7.25
N SER A 179 20.10 -17.47 -7.32
CA SER A 179 18.65 -17.31 -7.50
C SER A 179 18.03 -16.50 -6.36
N THR A 180 18.40 -16.81 -5.12
CA THR A 180 17.91 -16.10 -3.92
C THR A 180 18.38 -14.65 -3.90
N HIS A 181 19.64 -14.39 -4.28
CA HIS A 181 20.14 -13.02 -4.37
C HIS A 181 19.39 -12.19 -5.42
N ASN A 182 19.11 -12.77 -6.59
CA ASN A 182 18.30 -12.13 -7.62
C ASN A 182 16.89 -11.81 -7.12
N GLN A 183 16.26 -12.74 -6.40
CA GLN A 183 14.96 -12.51 -5.79
C GLN A 183 15.00 -11.36 -4.77
N ILE A 184 16.04 -11.31 -3.91
CA ILE A 184 16.25 -10.23 -2.94
C ILE A 184 16.35 -8.88 -3.65
N GLN A 185 17.13 -8.77 -4.72
CA GLN A 185 17.27 -7.52 -5.47
C GLN A 185 15.94 -7.09 -6.10
N LEU A 186 15.20 -8.02 -6.71
CA LEU A 186 13.90 -7.74 -7.30
C LEU A 186 12.89 -7.20 -6.28
N VAL A 187 12.80 -7.82 -5.10
CA VAL A 187 11.84 -7.34 -4.09
C VAL A 187 12.26 -6.00 -3.49
N LYS A 188 13.57 -5.74 -3.36
CA LYS A 188 14.09 -4.43 -2.91
C LYS A 188 13.69 -3.33 -3.88
N THR A 189 13.84 -3.53 -5.19
CA THR A 189 13.44 -2.53 -6.19
C THR A 189 11.94 -2.29 -6.18
N GLN A 190 11.11 -3.35 -6.15
CA GLN A 190 9.65 -3.22 -6.09
C GLN A 190 9.16 -2.42 -4.87
N VAL A 191 9.67 -2.74 -3.68
CA VAL A 191 9.29 -2.01 -2.45
C VAL A 191 9.74 -0.55 -2.52
N GLN A 192 10.91 -0.29 -3.08
CA GLN A 192 11.43 1.07 -3.22
C GLN A 192 10.59 1.92 -4.16
N GLU A 193 10.14 1.39 -5.29
CA GLU A 193 9.25 2.09 -6.23
C GLU A 193 7.94 2.51 -5.56
N VAL A 194 7.30 1.59 -4.83
CA VAL A 194 6.04 1.87 -4.13
C VAL A 194 6.24 2.88 -3.00
N ARG A 195 7.38 2.80 -2.29
CA ARG A 195 7.74 3.78 -1.25
C ARG A 195 7.90 5.18 -1.83
N GLN A 196 8.53 5.33 -3.00
CA GLN A 196 8.66 6.63 -3.66
C GLN A 196 7.30 7.24 -4.00
N LEU A 197 6.33 6.42 -4.42
CA LEU A 197 4.95 6.88 -4.67
C LEU A 197 4.27 7.38 -3.39
N SER A 198 4.46 6.68 -2.28
CA SER A 198 3.96 7.10 -0.96
C SER A 198 4.57 8.43 -0.53
N GLN A 199 5.90 8.58 -0.65
CA GLN A 199 6.60 9.83 -0.30
C GLN A 199 6.10 11.01 -1.14
N LYS A 200 5.87 10.80 -2.44
CA LYS A 200 5.29 11.83 -3.31
C LYS A 200 3.86 12.22 -2.90
N ALA A 201 3.09 11.30 -2.31
CA ALA A 201 1.78 11.63 -1.77
C ALA A 201 1.90 12.45 -0.47
N GLU A 202 2.87 12.12 0.39
CA GLU A 202 3.17 12.87 1.61
C GLU A 202 3.61 14.31 1.32
N THR A 203 4.46 14.52 0.32
CA THR A 203 4.88 15.87 -0.09
C THR A 203 3.68 16.70 -0.55
N LYS A 204 2.78 16.13 -1.36
CA LYS A 204 1.53 16.80 -1.77
C LYS A 204 0.65 17.14 -0.58
N LEU A 205 0.55 16.26 0.41
CA LEU A 205 -0.22 16.53 1.63
C LEU A 205 0.40 17.68 2.43
N ALA A 206 1.73 17.76 2.50
CA ALA A 206 2.41 18.86 3.15
C ALA A 206 2.17 20.19 2.40
N GLU A 207 2.30 20.18 1.07
CA GLU A 207 2.04 21.34 0.20
C GLU A 207 0.62 21.89 0.43
N VAL A 208 -0.40 21.04 0.33
CA VAL A 208 -1.80 21.45 0.55
C VAL A 208 -1.99 22.04 1.95
N LYS A 209 -1.47 21.41 3.01
CA LYS A 209 -1.55 21.97 4.37
C LYS A 209 -0.90 23.36 4.48
N THR A 210 0.22 23.59 3.81
CA THR A 210 0.90 24.89 3.84
C THR A 210 0.17 25.96 3.03
N GLU A 211 -0.46 25.60 1.91
CA GLU A 211 -1.29 26.51 1.11
C GLU A 211 -2.54 26.93 1.88
N GLU A 212 -3.19 25.99 2.59
CA GLU A 212 -4.36 26.28 3.41
C GLU A 212 -4.03 27.25 4.55
N LEU A 213 -2.90 27.06 5.24
CA LEU A 213 -2.47 27.99 6.30
C LEU A 213 -2.19 29.39 5.77
N LYS A 214 -1.68 29.51 4.54
CA LYS A 214 -1.46 30.82 3.90
C LYS A 214 -2.77 31.50 3.54
N LYS A 215 -3.73 30.78 2.94
CA LYS A 215 -5.05 31.32 2.58
C LYS A 215 -5.86 31.74 3.81
N LEU A 216 -5.90 30.90 4.85
CA LEU A 216 -6.53 31.24 6.12
C LEU A 216 -5.93 32.52 6.70
N LYS A 217 -4.59 32.67 6.65
CA LYS A 217 -3.92 33.88 7.13
C LYS A 217 -4.19 35.09 6.25
N GLU A 218 -4.31 34.94 4.93
CA GLU A 218 -4.66 36.03 4.02
C GLU A 218 -6.13 36.46 4.18
N GLU A 219 -7.06 35.53 4.40
CA GLU A 219 -8.48 35.83 4.67
C GLU A 219 -8.69 36.47 6.05
N ASP A 220 -7.90 36.11 7.07
CA ASP A 220 -7.88 36.80 8.37
C ASP A 220 -7.26 38.21 8.29
N LEU A 221 -6.43 38.47 7.27
CA LEU A 221 -5.76 39.75 7.03
C LEU A 221 -6.51 40.66 6.03
N VAL A 222 -7.49 40.14 5.30
CA VAL A 222 -8.44 40.94 4.52
C VAL A 222 -9.51 41.43 5.51
N PRO A 223 -9.60 42.75 5.79
CA PRO A 223 -10.74 43.27 6.54
C PRO A 223 -12.00 42.88 5.77
N PRO A 224 -13.09 42.46 6.44
CA PRO A 224 -14.30 42.10 5.74
C PRO A 224 -14.84 43.33 4.99
N ALA A 225 -14.53 43.42 3.71
CA ALA A 225 -15.23 44.25 2.75
C ALA A 225 -16.64 43.63 2.56
N GLY A 226 -17.48 43.86 3.57
CA GLY A 226 -18.80 43.24 3.66
C GLY A 226 -19.47 43.24 5.03
N ARG A 227 -18.85 43.78 6.09
CA ARG A 227 -19.55 44.01 7.37
C ARG A 227 -19.73 45.50 7.66
N GLN A 228 -20.53 46.17 6.82
CA GLN A 228 -21.20 47.44 7.17
C GLN A 228 -22.29 47.18 8.23
N GLY A 229 -21.88 46.71 9.42
CA GLY A 229 -22.84 46.41 10.48
C GLY A 229 -22.28 46.51 11.89
N SER A 230 -21.03 46.97 12.06
CA SER A 230 -20.48 47.20 13.40
C SER A 230 -19.73 48.53 13.56
N VAL A 231 -19.47 49.25 12.46
CA VAL A 231 -18.91 50.61 12.51
C VAL A 231 -20.05 51.64 12.52
N GLU A 232 -21.11 51.42 11.72
CA GLU A 232 -22.31 52.27 11.73
C GLU A 232 -23.06 52.20 13.07
N GLU A 233 -23.11 51.05 13.75
CA GLU A 233 -23.79 50.92 15.05
C GLU A 233 -23.01 51.61 16.19
N ALA A 234 -21.68 51.71 16.06
CA ALA A 234 -20.82 52.43 17.00
C ALA A 234 -20.79 53.95 16.72
N GLU A 235 -20.85 54.37 15.45
CA GLU A 235 -21.00 55.78 15.06
C GLU A 235 -22.42 56.31 15.35
N GLU A 236 -23.48 55.53 15.11
CA GLU A 236 -24.85 55.94 15.44
C GLU A 236 -25.12 56.00 16.95
N ALA A 237 -24.46 55.15 17.75
CA ALA A 237 -24.54 55.24 19.20
C ALA A 237 -23.87 56.51 19.73
N TYR A 238 -22.78 56.96 19.09
CA TYR A 238 -22.08 58.19 19.44
C TYR A 238 -22.81 59.46 18.99
N LEU A 239 -23.68 59.38 17.97
CA LEU A 239 -24.47 60.51 17.44
C LEU A 239 -25.85 60.67 18.11
N ARG A 240 -26.22 59.80 19.06
CA ARG A 240 -27.48 59.87 19.83
C ARG A 240 -27.32 60.49 21.22
N GLU A 241 -26.10 60.75 21.65
CA GLU A 241 -25.79 61.40 22.93
C GLU A 241 -25.22 62.80 22.68
N ASP A 242 -26.03 63.71 22.11
CA ASP A 242 -25.86 65.17 22.19
C ASP A 242 -27.21 65.88 22.05
#